data_AF-A0A3A0C9R7-F1
#
_entry.id   AF-A0A3A0C9R7-F1
#
_cell.length_a   1.000
_cell.length_b   1.000
_cell.length_c   1.000
_cell.angle_alpha   90.00
_cell.angle_beta   90.00
_cell.angle_gamma   90.00
#
_symmetry.space_group_name_H-M   'P 1'
#
loop_
_entity.id
_entity.type
_entity.pdbx_description
1 polymer ?
#
loop_
_entity_poly.entity_id
_entity_poly.type
_entity_poly.pdbx_seq_one_letter_code
_entity_poly.pdbx_strand_id
1 'polypeptide(L)'
;MPTLTETAAAFTPRILPPAEAEAWAVSARQVIALPLTDAGIQDVIRLALGEFAPLTGFPSEADYLSVLLDGRLRDGTPLQAPVTLAITQQQRGDITRGQLVALTDLAGRLIGRLEVQAIYPRREHAERLARGGKFEAAGAKRPWLLGGPVDVVPQALPGAQKAAAEELFPWGLS
;
A
#
# COMPACT_ATOMS: atom_id res chain seq x y z
N MET A 1 10.53 37.01 -3.41
CA MET A 1 10.31 36.01 -2.33
C MET A 1 8.82 35.74 -2.22
N PRO A 2 8.34 34.52 -2.47
CA PRO A 2 7.10 34.04 -1.91
C PRO A 2 7.39 33.18 -0.67
N THR A 3 6.74 33.49 0.43
CA THR A 3 6.66 32.68 1.65
C THR A 3 5.71 31.51 1.38
N LEU A 4 6.27 30.33 1.11
CA LEU A 4 5.51 29.08 1.04
C LEU A 4 5.35 28.52 2.46
N THR A 5 4.37 29.05 3.18
CA THR A 5 3.70 28.28 4.23
C THR A 5 2.39 27.79 3.65
N GLU A 6 2.49 26.99 2.59
CA GLU A 6 1.38 26.18 2.12
C GLU A 6 1.23 25.07 3.16
N THR A 7 0.12 25.11 3.91
CA THR A 7 -0.21 24.07 4.88
C THR A 7 -0.46 22.79 4.10
N ALA A 8 0.60 22.00 3.89
CA ALA A 8 0.45 20.60 3.55
C ALA A 8 -0.42 20.00 4.65
N ALA A 9 -1.62 19.53 4.29
CA ALA A 9 -2.45 18.77 5.22
C ALA A 9 -1.55 17.69 5.84
N ALA A 10 -1.39 17.73 7.16
CA ALA A 10 -0.48 16.83 7.84
C ALA A 10 -0.94 15.39 7.59
N PHE A 11 -0.17 14.64 6.79
CA PHE A 11 -0.43 13.23 6.60
C PHE A 11 -0.23 12.52 7.94
N THR A 12 -1.20 11.70 8.34
CA THR A 12 -1.08 10.88 9.56
C THR A 12 -0.59 9.48 9.16
N PRO A 13 0.59 9.05 9.66
CA PRO A 13 1.08 7.71 9.40
C PRO A 13 0.08 6.62 9.80
N ARG A 14 -0.07 5.61 8.95
CA ARG A 14 -0.99 4.49 9.13
C ARG A 14 -0.28 3.29 9.73
N ILE A 15 0.20 3.47 10.95
CA ILE A 15 0.85 2.44 11.74
C ILE A 15 -0.14 2.00 12.81
N LEU A 16 -0.37 0.69 12.90
CA LEU A 16 -1.26 0.15 13.92
C LEU A 16 -0.67 0.38 15.31
N PRO A 17 -1.47 0.87 16.28
CA PRO A 17 -1.09 0.82 17.69
C PRO A 17 -0.73 -0.63 18.08
N PRO A 18 0.23 -0.87 18.97
CA PRO A 18 0.70 -2.23 19.28
C PRO A 18 -0.40 -3.17 19.74
N ALA A 19 -1.30 -2.71 20.61
CA ALA A 19 -2.43 -3.50 21.06
C ALA A 19 -3.34 -3.93 19.88
N GLU A 20 -3.57 -3.02 18.92
CA GLU A 20 -4.30 -3.34 17.69
C GLU A 20 -3.50 -4.26 16.76
N ALA A 21 -2.17 -4.09 16.68
CA ALA A 21 -1.29 -4.94 15.89
C ALA A 21 -1.26 -6.38 16.43
N GLU A 22 -1.24 -6.56 17.75
CA GLU A 22 -1.34 -7.87 18.41
C GLU A 22 -2.69 -8.53 18.18
N ALA A 23 -3.79 -7.79 18.36
CA ALA A 23 -5.14 -8.27 18.07
C ALA A 23 -5.30 -8.63 16.58
N TRP A 24 -4.72 -7.82 15.69
CA TRP A 24 -4.69 -8.09 14.27
C TRP A 24 -3.86 -9.34 13.94
N ALA A 25 -2.72 -9.57 14.60
CA ALA A 25 -1.88 -10.75 14.35
C ALA A 25 -2.60 -12.07 14.64
N VAL A 26 -3.53 -12.08 15.60
CA VAL A 26 -4.43 -13.24 15.84
C VAL A 26 -5.46 -13.37 14.72
N SER A 27 -6.14 -12.28 14.37
CA SER A 27 -7.21 -12.25 13.36
C SER A 27 -6.68 -12.54 11.94
N ALA A 28 -5.46 -12.11 11.64
CA ALA A 28 -4.77 -12.28 10.36
C ALA A 28 -4.60 -13.76 9.97
N ARG A 29 -4.60 -14.68 10.94
CA ARG A 29 -4.53 -16.13 10.71
C ARG A 29 -5.81 -16.72 10.13
N GLN A 30 -6.92 -15.98 10.21
CA GLN A 30 -8.25 -16.41 9.78
C GLN A 30 -8.70 -15.73 8.48
N VAL A 31 -7.89 -14.84 7.91
CA VAL A 31 -8.19 -14.13 6.67
C VAL A 31 -7.22 -14.54 5.56
N ILE A 32 -7.53 -14.13 4.33
CA ILE A 32 -6.66 -14.36 3.18
C ILE A 32 -5.34 -13.60 3.39
N ALA A 33 -4.22 -14.33 3.33
CA ALA A 33 -2.88 -13.76 3.33
C ALA A 33 -2.38 -13.52 1.90
N LEU A 34 -1.87 -12.32 1.65
CA LEU A 34 -1.23 -11.92 0.41
C LEU A 34 0.28 -11.77 0.63
N PRO A 35 1.09 -12.74 0.17
CA PRO A 35 2.53 -12.65 0.26
C PRO A 35 3.07 -11.61 -0.73
N LEU A 36 3.88 -10.70 -0.20
CA LEU A 36 4.51 -9.58 -0.90
C LEU A 36 5.97 -9.89 -1.21
N THR A 37 6.45 -9.36 -2.33
CA THR A 37 7.88 -9.26 -2.63
C THR A 37 8.50 -8.15 -1.79
N ASP A 38 9.83 -8.12 -1.70
CA ASP A 38 10.54 -7.04 -0.98
C ASP A 38 10.15 -5.64 -1.48
N ALA A 39 10.02 -5.47 -2.80
CA ALA A 39 9.52 -4.22 -3.38
C ALA A 39 8.09 -3.90 -2.94
N GLY A 40 7.21 -4.91 -2.89
CA GLY A 40 5.84 -4.73 -2.41
C GLY A 40 5.76 -4.36 -0.92
N ILE A 41 6.66 -4.90 -0.10
CA ILE A 41 6.78 -4.53 1.32
C ILE A 41 7.19 -3.06 1.44
N GLN A 42 8.20 -2.62 0.66
CA GLN A 42 8.60 -1.22 0.64
C GLN A 42 7.45 -0.33 0.19
N ASP A 43 6.74 -0.67 -0.87
CA ASP A 43 5.58 0.09 -1.34
C ASP A 43 4.52 0.26 -0.25
N VAL A 44 4.20 -0.80 0.50
CA VAL A 44 3.24 -0.76 1.62
C VAL A 44 3.72 0.14 2.75
N ILE A 45 4.99 0.05 3.13
CA ILE A 45 5.56 0.89 4.20
C ILE A 45 5.57 2.36 3.78
N ARG A 46 5.99 2.65 2.54
CA ARG A 46 6.03 4.02 2.00
C ARG A 46 4.64 4.63 1.88
N LEU A 47 3.63 3.83 1.51
CA LEU A 47 2.22 4.21 1.56
C LEU A 47 1.77 4.55 2.99
N ALA A 48 2.07 3.68 3.95
CA ALA A 48 1.68 3.88 5.34
C ALA A 48 2.37 5.08 5.99
N LEU A 49 3.59 5.42 5.56
CA LEU A 49 4.34 6.58 6.04
C LEU A 49 4.02 7.89 5.29
N GLY A 50 3.23 7.83 4.22
CA GLY A 50 2.75 9.02 3.50
C GLY A 50 3.68 9.54 2.42
N GLU A 51 4.64 8.75 1.96
CA GLU A 51 5.50 9.16 0.84
C GLU A 51 4.71 9.36 -0.47
N PHE A 52 3.52 8.77 -0.55
CA PHE A 52 2.58 8.93 -1.67
C PHE A 52 1.34 9.75 -1.28
N ALA A 53 1.43 10.56 -0.22
CA ALA A 53 0.32 11.41 0.20
C ALA A 53 -0.23 12.22 -1.01
N PRO A 54 -1.56 12.32 -1.15
CA PRO A 54 -2.59 11.98 -0.16
C PRO A 54 -3.09 10.52 -0.18
N LEU A 55 -2.46 9.60 -0.91
CA LEU A 55 -2.84 8.19 -0.86
C LEU A 55 -2.63 7.63 0.56
N THR A 56 -3.68 7.02 1.10
CA THR A 56 -3.65 6.28 2.37
C THR A 56 -3.45 4.77 2.16
N GLY A 57 -3.15 4.35 0.94
CA GLY A 57 -2.98 2.96 0.55
C GLY A 57 -2.96 2.80 -0.98
N PHE A 58 -3.25 1.58 -1.45
CA PHE A 58 -3.24 1.32 -2.89
C PHE A 58 -4.37 2.11 -3.60
N PRO A 59 -4.10 2.66 -4.79
CA PRO A 59 -4.99 3.61 -5.44
C PRO A 59 -6.32 2.98 -5.85
N SER A 60 -7.36 3.81 -5.90
CA SER A 60 -8.62 3.47 -6.56
C SER A 60 -8.39 3.24 -8.07
N GLU A 61 -9.33 2.60 -8.76
CA GLU A 61 -9.23 2.45 -10.22
C GLU A 61 -9.11 3.80 -10.93
N ALA A 62 -9.81 4.82 -10.42
CA ALA A 62 -9.83 6.14 -11.02
C ALA A 62 -8.49 6.88 -10.85
N ASP A 63 -7.87 6.78 -9.67
CA ASP A 63 -6.54 7.34 -9.43
C ASP A 63 -5.47 6.59 -10.21
N TYR A 64 -5.56 5.26 -10.25
CA TYR A 64 -4.69 4.42 -11.05
C TYR A 64 -4.71 4.81 -12.53
N LEU A 65 -5.91 4.97 -13.12
CA LEU A 65 -6.05 5.38 -14.51
C LEU A 65 -5.54 6.80 -14.75
N SER A 66 -5.81 7.75 -13.85
CA SER A 66 -5.30 9.12 -13.96
C SER A 66 -3.77 9.15 -13.92
N VAL A 67 -3.13 8.33 -13.08
CA VAL A 67 -1.67 8.25 -13.02
C VAL A 67 -1.09 7.71 -14.33
N LEU A 68 -1.73 6.69 -14.91
CA LEU A 68 -1.28 6.10 -16.18
C LEU A 68 -1.42 7.05 -17.37
N LEU A 69 -2.45 7.90 -17.37
CA LEU A 69 -2.77 8.80 -18.50
C LEU A 69 -2.09 10.16 -18.36
N ASP A 70 -2.11 10.72 -17.15
CA ASP A 70 -1.81 12.13 -16.86
C ASP A 70 -0.58 12.32 -15.95
N GLY A 71 0.02 11.24 -15.45
CA GLY A 71 1.18 11.26 -14.55
C GLY A 71 0.89 11.88 -13.18
N ARG A 72 -0.38 11.81 -12.73
CA ARG A 72 -0.86 12.41 -11.48
C ARG A 72 -2.10 11.70 -10.94
N LEU A 73 -2.37 11.86 -9.65
CA LEU A 73 -3.63 11.46 -9.03
C LEU A 73 -4.77 12.37 -9.49
N ARG A 74 -6.01 11.97 -9.25
CA ARG A 74 -7.19 12.74 -9.67
C ARG A 74 -7.30 14.12 -9.01
N ASP A 75 -6.69 14.30 -7.86
CA ASP A 75 -6.61 15.59 -7.17
C ASP A 75 -5.50 16.50 -7.73
N GLY A 76 -4.73 16.02 -8.72
CA GLY A 76 -3.64 16.75 -9.36
C GLY A 76 -2.26 16.48 -8.78
N THR A 77 -2.16 15.70 -7.69
CA THR A 77 -0.88 15.36 -7.05
C THR A 77 0.02 14.58 -8.03
N PRO A 78 1.23 15.06 -8.33
CA PRO A 78 2.14 14.39 -9.27
C PRO A 78 2.56 13.00 -8.77
N LEU A 79 2.44 11.99 -9.63
CA LEU A 79 2.91 10.64 -9.35
C LEU A 79 3.37 10.00 -10.66
N GLN A 80 4.66 9.73 -10.79
CA GLN A 80 5.26 9.31 -12.07
C GLN A 80 4.83 7.90 -12.51
N ALA A 81 4.57 7.01 -11.55
CA ALA A 81 4.08 5.66 -11.82
C ALA A 81 3.18 5.20 -10.67
N PRO A 82 2.14 4.38 -10.95
CA PRO A 82 1.22 3.97 -9.91
C PRO A 82 1.90 2.98 -8.96
N VAL A 83 1.65 3.10 -7.66
CA VAL A 83 1.94 2.05 -6.68
C VAL A 83 0.77 1.05 -6.71
N THR A 84 1.04 -0.26 -6.87
CA THR A 84 -0.01 -1.23 -7.22
C THR A 84 0.15 -2.55 -6.49
N LEU A 85 -0.96 -3.15 -6.01
CA LEU A 85 -0.98 -4.50 -5.47
C LEU A 85 -1.70 -5.46 -6.41
N ALA A 86 -0.92 -6.29 -7.13
CA ALA A 86 -1.46 -7.20 -8.13
C ALA A 86 -1.76 -8.60 -7.56
N ILE A 87 -2.91 -9.17 -7.94
CA ILE A 87 -3.40 -10.48 -7.52
C ILE A 87 -3.76 -11.37 -8.71
N THR A 88 -3.75 -12.69 -8.49
CA THR A 88 -4.12 -13.69 -9.50
C THR A 88 -5.63 -13.73 -9.75
N GLN A 89 -6.03 -14.38 -10.84
CA GLN A 89 -7.45 -14.65 -11.12
C GLN A 89 -8.14 -15.46 -10.00
N GLN A 90 -7.40 -16.41 -9.39
CA GLN A 90 -7.92 -17.21 -8.29
C GLN A 90 -8.16 -16.34 -7.05
N GLN A 91 -7.16 -15.55 -6.64
CA GLN A 91 -7.30 -14.62 -5.52
C GLN A 91 -8.43 -13.61 -5.72
N ARG A 92 -8.67 -13.16 -6.96
CA ARG A 92 -9.84 -12.32 -7.28
C ARG A 92 -11.15 -13.03 -6.94
N GLY A 93 -11.27 -14.33 -7.17
CA GLY A 93 -12.47 -15.11 -6.84
C GLY A 93 -12.74 -15.19 -5.35
N ASP A 94 -11.68 -15.18 -4.53
CA ASP A 94 -11.75 -15.36 -3.09
C ASP A 94 -11.87 -14.05 -2.31
N ILE A 95 -11.47 -12.92 -2.90
CA ILE A 95 -11.44 -11.61 -2.24
C ILE A 95 -12.64 -10.75 -2.65
N THR A 96 -13.33 -10.21 -1.64
CA THR A 96 -14.47 -9.30 -1.82
C THR A 96 -14.18 -7.88 -1.32
N ARG A 97 -14.87 -6.88 -1.88
CA ARG A 97 -14.81 -5.50 -1.36
C ARG A 97 -15.37 -5.44 0.06
N GLY A 98 -14.77 -4.62 0.91
CA GLY A 98 -15.06 -4.51 2.35
C GLY A 98 -14.31 -5.52 3.22
N GLN A 99 -13.57 -6.47 2.63
CA GLN A 99 -12.80 -7.46 3.37
C GLN A 99 -11.44 -6.91 3.79
N LEU A 100 -10.97 -7.32 4.96
CA LEU A 100 -9.56 -7.17 5.35
C LEU A 100 -8.74 -8.37 4.89
N VAL A 101 -7.61 -8.10 4.24
CA VAL A 101 -6.60 -9.11 3.87
C VAL A 101 -5.31 -8.87 4.64
N ALA A 102 -4.64 -9.95 5.02
CA ALA A 102 -3.35 -9.88 5.68
C ALA A 102 -2.24 -9.67 4.63
N LEU A 103 -1.37 -8.70 4.85
CA LEU A 103 -0.18 -8.49 4.03
C LEU A 103 0.99 -9.18 4.73
N THR A 104 1.65 -10.11 4.06
CA THR A 104 2.80 -10.85 4.63
C THR A 104 4.00 -10.76 3.73
N ASP A 105 5.19 -11.07 4.23
CA ASP A 105 6.32 -11.39 3.37
C ASP A 105 6.22 -12.84 2.83
N LEU A 106 7.21 -13.24 2.02
CA LEU A 106 7.30 -14.60 1.48
C LEU A 106 7.56 -15.68 2.54
N ALA A 107 8.05 -15.31 3.73
CA ALA A 107 8.24 -16.21 4.87
C ALA A 107 7.00 -16.29 5.79
N GLY A 108 5.94 -15.55 5.48
CA GLY A 108 4.70 -15.50 6.26
C GLY A 108 4.74 -14.53 7.45
N ARG A 109 5.78 -13.70 7.58
CA ARG A 109 5.81 -12.64 8.61
C ARG A 109 4.79 -11.56 8.24
N LEU A 110 4.02 -11.13 9.25
CA LEU A 110 2.99 -10.12 9.06
C LEU A 110 3.61 -8.74 8.84
N ILE A 111 3.17 -8.08 7.77
CA ILE A 111 3.56 -6.71 7.41
C ILE A 111 2.46 -5.72 7.77
N GLY A 112 1.19 -6.10 7.58
CA GLY A 112 0.08 -5.20 7.80
C GLY A 112 -1.26 -5.76 7.36
N ARG A 113 -2.19 -4.86 7.10
CA ARG A 113 -3.50 -5.16 6.52
C ARG A 113 -3.82 -4.22 5.38
N LEU A 114 -4.64 -4.71 4.46
CA LEU A 114 -5.32 -3.91 3.45
C LEU A 114 -6.82 -4.09 3.63
N GLU A 115 -7.54 -2.97 3.73
CA GLU A 115 -8.99 -2.96 3.57
C GLU A 115 -9.32 -2.84 2.09
N VAL A 116 -9.94 -3.88 1.52
CA VAL A 116 -10.18 -3.94 0.08
C VAL A 116 -11.37 -3.05 -0.28
N GLN A 117 -11.10 -1.86 -0.81
CA GLN A 117 -12.14 -0.93 -1.25
C GLN A 117 -12.37 -0.98 -2.76
N ALA A 118 -11.41 -1.44 -3.55
CA ALA A 118 -11.51 -1.58 -4.99
C ALA A 118 -10.83 -2.85 -5.48
N ILE A 119 -11.41 -3.46 -6.52
CA ILE A 119 -10.82 -4.58 -7.25
C ILE A 119 -11.06 -4.36 -8.73
N TYR A 120 -10.01 -4.21 -9.53
CA TYR A 120 -10.12 -3.78 -10.93
C TYR A 120 -9.07 -4.42 -11.85
N PRO A 121 -9.31 -4.49 -13.17
CA PRO A 121 -8.36 -5.07 -14.12
C PRO A 121 -7.07 -4.25 -14.22
N ARG A 122 -5.95 -4.95 -14.30
CA ARG A 122 -4.62 -4.37 -14.46
C ARG A 122 -4.35 -3.98 -15.92
N ARG A 123 -3.89 -2.76 -16.16
CA ARG A 123 -3.40 -2.25 -17.45
C ARG A 123 -1.88 -2.40 -17.53
N GLU A 124 -1.41 -3.65 -17.54
CA GLU A 124 0.02 -4.00 -17.47
C GLU A 124 0.89 -3.26 -18.51
N HIS A 125 0.41 -3.15 -19.76
CA HIS A 125 1.15 -2.45 -20.81
C HIS A 125 1.34 -0.96 -20.48
N ALA A 126 0.30 -0.29 -19.98
CA ALA A 126 0.35 1.12 -19.63
C ALA A 126 1.25 1.36 -18.40
N GLU A 127 1.15 0.51 -17.38
CA GLU A 127 2.05 0.59 -16.21
C GLU A 127 3.52 0.49 -16.61
N ARG A 128 3.84 -0.40 -17.54
CA ARG A 128 5.21 -0.57 -18.02
C ARG A 128 5.75 0.68 -18.70
N LEU A 129 4.92 1.35 -19.50
CA LEU A 129 5.30 2.61 -20.14
C LEU A 129 5.53 3.71 -19.09
N ALA A 130 4.64 3.81 -18.09
CA ALA A 130 4.79 4.77 -17.00
C ALA A 130 6.08 4.55 -16.18
N ARG A 131 6.55 3.31 -16.04
CA ARG A 131 7.78 2.97 -15.30
C ARG A 131 9.08 3.06 -16.12
N GLY A 132 9.05 3.62 -17.33
CA GLY A 132 10.27 3.79 -18.14
C GLY A 132 10.78 2.51 -18.82
N GLY A 133 9.96 1.45 -18.88
CA GLY A 133 10.12 0.32 -19.79
C GLY A 133 11.44 -0.46 -19.75
N LYS A 134 11.48 -1.52 -18.94
CA LYS A 134 12.20 -2.77 -19.27
C LYS A 134 11.34 -3.98 -18.95
N PHE A 135 11.46 -5.02 -19.76
CA PHE A 135 10.66 -6.25 -19.70
C PHE A 135 11.33 -7.26 -18.77
N GLU A 136 10.64 -7.65 -17.71
CA GLU A 136 10.96 -8.83 -16.90
C GLU A 136 9.74 -9.75 -16.96
N ALA A 137 9.89 -10.93 -17.57
CA ALA A 137 8.84 -11.95 -17.53
C ALA A 137 8.86 -12.61 -16.16
N ALA A 138 7.93 -12.27 -15.26
CA ALA A 138 7.91 -12.83 -13.92
C ALA A 138 6.53 -13.34 -13.50
N GLY A 139 6.44 -14.66 -13.29
CA GLY A 139 5.47 -15.29 -12.42
C GLY A 139 4.02 -15.39 -12.93
N ALA A 140 3.18 -16.07 -12.13
CA ALA A 140 1.77 -16.28 -12.43
C ALA A 140 1.10 -14.94 -12.82
N LYS A 141 0.36 -14.93 -13.94
CA LYS A 141 -0.36 -13.73 -14.41
C LYS A 141 -1.22 -13.17 -13.27
N ARG A 142 -0.97 -11.92 -12.90
CA ARG A 142 -1.73 -11.16 -11.90
C ARG A 142 -2.53 -10.05 -12.60
N PRO A 143 -3.68 -10.38 -13.24
CA PRO A 143 -4.41 -9.45 -14.08
C PRO A 143 -5.35 -8.52 -13.30
N TRP A 144 -5.38 -8.61 -11.97
CA TRP A 144 -6.23 -7.78 -11.12
C TRP A 144 -5.39 -6.98 -10.14
N LEU A 145 -5.87 -5.80 -9.78
CA LEU A 145 -5.32 -4.93 -8.76
C LEU A 145 -6.29 -4.80 -7.61
N LEU A 146 -5.75 -4.65 -6.40
CA LEU A 146 -6.49 -4.24 -5.21
C LEU A 146 -6.20 -2.77 -4.91
N GLY A 147 -7.23 -2.03 -4.52
CA GLY A 147 -7.14 -0.67 -4.02
C GLY A 147 -7.82 -0.55 -2.65
N GLY A 148 -7.32 0.37 -1.83
CA GLY A 148 -7.83 0.64 -0.49
C GLY A 148 -6.73 0.97 0.51
N PRO A 149 -7.11 1.41 1.72
CA PRO A 149 -6.17 1.86 2.73
C PRO A 149 -5.35 0.70 3.29
N VAL A 150 -4.10 1.00 3.64
CA VAL A 150 -3.20 0.05 4.28
C VAL A 150 -2.86 0.54 5.69
N ASP A 151 -2.72 -0.40 6.61
CA ASP A 151 -2.11 -0.13 7.91
C ASP A 151 -0.96 -1.14 8.14
N VAL A 152 0.15 -0.66 8.67
CA VAL A 152 1.37 -1.45 8.89
C VAL A 152 1.53 -1.80 10.37
N VAL A 153 1.98 -3.02 10.67
CA VAL A 153 2.33 -3.39 12.04
C VAL A 153 3.69 -2.80 12.42
N PRO A 154 3.90 -2.28 13.64
CA PRO A 154 5.17 -1.65 14.03
C PRO A 154 6.40 -2.56 13.85
N GLN A 155 6.22 -3.87 14.00
CA GLN A 155 7.27 -4.88 13.86
C GLN A 155 7.82 -5.01 12.44
N ALA A 156 7.07 -4.54 11.43
CA ALA A 156 7.47 -4.58 10.04
C ALA A 156 8.31 -3.36 9.62
N LEU A 157 8.38 -2.32 10.45
CA LEU A 157 9.17 -1.13 10.18
C LEU A 157 10.68 -1.42 10.35
N PRO A 158 11.52 -1.07 9.37
CA PRO A 158 12.96 -1.12 9.54
C PRO A 158 13.42 -0.14 10.63
N GLY A 159 14.59 -0.40 11.23
CA GLY A 159 15.03 0.25 12.47
C GLY A 159 14.96 1.78 12.49
N ALA A 160 15.29 2.44 11.38
CA ALA A 160 15.20 3.91 11.28
C ALA A 160 13.75 4.42 11.24
N GLN A 161 12.85 3.74 10.50
CA GLN A 161 11.44 4.12 10.46
C GLN A 161 10.69 3.75 11.74
N LYS A 162 11.13 2.69 12.42
CA LYS A 162 10.59 2.31 13.74
C LYS A 162 10.89 3.39 14.78
N ALA A 163 12.13 3.88 14.85
CA ALA A 163 12.50 4.97 15.75
C ALA A 163 11.71 6.26 15.45
N ALA A 164 11.57 6.63 14.17
CA ALA A 164 10.78 7.79 13.77
C ALA A 164 9.28 7.63 14.11
N ALA A 165 8.73 6.42 13.97
CA ALA A 165 7.35 6.13 14.38
C ALA A 165 7.17 6.26 15.90
N GLU A 166 8.11 5.77 16.70
CA GLU A 166 8.11 5.90 18.16
C GLU A 166 8.16 7.37 18.61
N GLU A 167 8.89 8.23 17.89
CA GLU A 167 8.94 9.68 18.14
C GLU A 167 7.63 10.39 17.75
N LEU A 168 6.97 9.96 16.68
CA LEU A 168 5.69 10.52 16.21
C LEU A 168 4.50 10.09 17.08
N PHE A 169 4.62 8.97 17.81
CA PHE A 169 3.60 8.45 18.71
C PHE A 169 4.13 8.34 20.16
N PRO A 170 4.42 9.48 20.84
CA PRO A 170 5.07 9.51 22.15
C PRO A 170 4.23 8.94 23.31
N TRP A 171 2.95 8.62 23.07
CA TRP A 171 2.08 7.94 24.03
C TRP A 171 2.35 6.42 24.12
N GLY A 172 3.34 5.92 23.37
CA GLY A 172 3.98 4.64 23.58
C GLY A 172 3.46 3.53 22.65
N LEU A 173 4.40 2.83 22.02
CA LEU A 173 4.19 1.50 21.45
C LEU A 173 4.18 0.40 22.55
N SER A 174 3.65 0.70 23.73
CA SER A 174 3.62 -0.20 24.90
C SER A 174 2.28 -0.90 25.09
#